data_AF-A0A1V9Y8G7-F1
#
_entry.id   AF-A0A1V9Y8G7-F1
#
_cell.length_a   1.000
_cell.length_b   1.000
_cell.length_c   1.000
_cell.angle_alpha   90.00
_cell.angle_beta   90.00
_cell.angle_gamma   90.00
#
_symmetry.space_group_name_H-M   'P 1'
#
loop_
_entity.id
_entity.type
_entity.pdbx_description
1 polymer ?
#
loop_
_entity_poly.entity_id
_entity_poly.type
_entity_poly.pdbx_seq_one_letter_code
_entity_poly.pdbx_strand_id
1 'polypeptide(L)'
;MSSLKEQGNVEFEAKRYKEAEALYAKAILQEPQQHTLYGNRSAARFHLEKYDDALKDAITAVALDPQWAKGYFRQGNALEALGRPRQAQKAYELAAKYGNNKRQVLQKITAVKKIADKVDREKTIRTREEWKEVYSNISDTKMRLGLLVLFWNKSTKHERFAFFMRFLEILAGQSKPNRISKYSADDMQEIPAVAYDGLSVPQPWMEYYDKLDLAKKADMMHDMYMVASPAEQTTIVNDMKYFVHELCGNHNEQDD
;
A
#
# COMPACT_ATOMS: atom_id res chain seq x y z
N MET A 1 15.85 -18.09 -43.10
CA MET A 1 14.57 -17.38 -42.86
C MET A 1 14.60 -16.82 -41.45
N SER A 2 14.14 -15.58 -41.22
CA SER A 2 14.08 -15.01 -39.87
C SER A 2 13.00 -15.72 -39.04
N SER A 3 13.22 -15.86 -37.73
CA SER A 3 12.28 -16.52 -36.82
C SER A 3 10.92 -15.81 -36.78
N LEU A 4 9.84 -16.50 -36.37
CA LEU A 4 8.52 -15.87 -36.20
C LEU A 4 8.57 -14.67 -35.24
N LYS A 5 9.43 -14.74 -34.22
CA LYS A 5 9.71 -13.63 -33.31
C LYS A 5 10.28 -12.41 -34.04
N GLU A 6 11.29 -12.62 -34.87
CA GLU A 6 11.94 -11.54 -35.64
C GLU A 6 10.97 -10.91 -36.64
N GLN A 7 10.15 -11.73 -37.33
CA GLN A 7 9.09 -11.23 -38.20
C GLN A 7 8.08 -10.39 -37.40
N GLY A 8 7.65 -10.87 -36.24
CA GLY A 8 6.77 -10.12 -35.34
C GLY A 8 7.37 -8.80 -34.89
N ASN A 9 8.69 -8.76 -34.61
CA ASN A 9 9.40 -7.53 -34.28
C ASN A 9 9.41 -6.55 -35.46
N VAL A 10 9.63 -7.02 -36.69
CA VAL A 10 9.60 -6.17 -37.91
C VAL A 10 8.21 -5.54 -38.09
N GLU A 11 7.14 -6.33 -37.95
CA GLU A 11 5.77 -5.82 -38.02
C GLU A 11 5.47 -4.81 -36.90
N PHE A 12 5.99 -5.07 -35.70
CA PHE A 12 5.84 -4.17 -34.56
C PHE A 12 6.52 -2.81 -34.79
N GLU A 13 7.77 -2.81 -35.27
CA GLU A 13 8.51 -1.58 -35.61
C GLU A 13 7.83 -0.81 -36.74
N ALA A 14 7.19 -1.52 -37.67
CA ALA A 14 6.36 -0.93 -38.72
C ALA A 14 4.97 -0.47 -38.25
N LYS A 15 4.69 -0.54 -36.93
CA LYS A 15 3.40 -0.20 -36.30
C LYS A 15 2.21 -1.03 -36.77
N ARG A 16 2.46 -2.18 -37.41
CA ARG A 16 1.48 -3.16 -37.85
C ARG A 16 1.21 -4.14 -36.70
N TYR A 17 0.54 -3.63 -35.66
CA TYR A 17 0.42 -4.33 -34.38
C TYR A 17 -0.47 -5.57 -34.44
N LYS A 18 -1.46 -5.64 -35.34
CA LYS A 18 -2.31 -6.83 -35.51
C LYS A 18 -1.51 -7.98 -36.11
N GLU A 19 -0.68 -7.68 -37.09
CA GLU A 19 0.22 -8.60 -37.77
C GLU A 19 1.29 -9.09 -36.79
N ALA A 20 1.89 -8.18 -36.02
CA ALA A 20 2.83 -8.51 -34.95
C ALA A 20 2.19 -9.44 -33.90
N GLU A 21 0.98 -9.13 -33.41
CA GLU A 21 0.24 -9.97 -32.46
C GLU A 21 0.05 -11.39 -33.00
N ALA A 22 -0.36 -11.53 -34.26
CA ALA A 22 -0.56 -12.84 -34.90
C ALA A 22 0.74 -13.64 -35.04
N LEU A 23 1.84 -12.99 -35.38
CA LEU A 23 3.16 -13.62 -35.48
C LEU A 23 3.67 -14.07 -34.11
N TYR A 24 3.57 -13.24 -33.07
CA TYR A 24 3.92 -13.65 -31.72
C TYR A 24 3.04 -14.78 -31.20
N ALA A 25 1.74 -14.77 -31.51
CA ALA A 25 0.85 -15.87 -31.15
C ALA A 25 1.27 -17.19 -31.81
N LYS A 26 1.65 -17.17 -33.09
CA LYS A 26 2.22 -18.36 -33.76
C LYS A 26 3.55 -18.80 -33.16
N ALA A 27 4.43 -17.86 -32.81
CA ALA A 27 5.70 -18.16 -32.16
C ALA A 27 5.50 -18.82 -30.78
N ILE A 28 4.51 -18.37 -30.00
CA ILE A 28 4.17 -18.94 -28.68
C ILE A 28 3.74 -20.40 -28.79
N LEU A 29 3.04 -20.79 -29.87
CA LEU A 29 2.68 -22.19 -30.10
C LEU A 29 3.91 -23.09 -30.29
N GLN A 30 5.03 -22.53 -30.78
CA GLN A 30 6.29 -23.26 -30.98
C GLN A 30 7.18 -23.21 -29.73
N GLU A 31 7.20 -22.07 -29.03
CA GLU A 31 8.07 -21.80 -27.88
C GLU A 31 7.25 -21.27 -26.68
N PRO A 32 6.38 -22.10 -26.06
CA PRO A 32 5.43 -21.64 -25.05
C PRO A 32 6.07 -21.16 -23.74
N GLN A 33 7.34 -21.49 -23.50
CA GLN A 33 8.10 -21.08 -22.31
C GLN A 33 8.93 -19.81 -22.55
N GLN A 34 8.87 -19.22 -23.75
CA GLN A 34 9.68 -18.06 -24.09
C GLN A 34 9.01 -16.75 -23.63
N HIS A 35 9.36 -16.30 -22.42
CA HIS A 35 8.87 -15.06 -21.78
C HIS A 35 8.83 -13.83 -22.71
N THR A 36 9.87 -13.62 -23.54
CA THR A 36 9.95 -12.47 -24.46
C THR A 36 8.82 -12.43 -25.48
N LEU A 37 8.28 -13.57 -25.92
CA LEU A 37 7.16 -13.61 -26.86
C LEU A 37 5.89 -13.08 -26.24
N TYR A 38 5.60 -13.46 -24.99
CA TYR A 38 4.47 -12.91 -24.25
C TYR A 38 4.64 -11.41 -24.01
N GLY A 39 5.82 -10.96 -23.61
CA GLY A 39 6.05 -9.52 -23.43
C GLY A 39 5.95 -8.69 -24.71
N ASN A 40 6.38 -9.24 -25.85
CA ASN A 40 6.24 -8.59 -27.15
C ASN A 40 4.78 -8.59 -27.62
N ARG A 41 4.04 -9.69 -27.42
CA ARG A 41 2.59 -9.73 -27.71
C ARG A 41 1.80 -8.79 -26.79
N SER A 42 2.19 -8.70 -25.52
CA SER A 42 1.66 -7.71 -24.57
C SER A 42 1.84 -6.29 -25.09
N ALA A 43 3.03 -5.95 -25.58
CA ALA A 43 3.29 -4.64 -26.18
C ALA A 43 2.40 -4.38 -27.42
N ALA A 44 2.26 -5.36 -28.31
CA ALA A 44 1.40 -5.23 -29.49
C ALA A 44 -0.07 -5.03 -29.09
N ARG A 45 -0.57 -5.83 -28.16
CA ARG A 45 -1.93 -5.73 -27.61
C ARG A 45 -2.18 -4.39 -26.90
N PHE A 46 -1.18 -3.85 -26.22
CA PHE A 46 -1.27 -2.53 -25.60
C PHE A 46 -1.49 -1.43 -26.64
N HIS A 47 -0.76 -1.45 -27.76
CA HIS A 47 -0.96 -0.49 -28.85
C HIS A 47 -2.28 -0.70 -29.63
N LEU A 48 -2.88 -1.89 -29.52
CA LEU A 48 -4.22 -2.18 -30.00
C LEU A 48 -5.33 -1.86 -28.97
N GLU A 49 -4.97 -1.24 -27.84
CA GLU A 49 -5.87 -0.92 -26.73
C GLU A 49 -6.56 -2.14 -26.09
N LYS A 50 -6.02 -3.34 -26.32
CA LYS A 50 -6.46 -4.59 -25.70
C LYS A 50 -5.80 -4.76 -24.33
N TYR A 51 -6.07 -3.83 -23.41
CA TYR A 51 -5.30 -3.72 -22.16
C TYR A 51 -5.41 -4.94 -21.24
N ASP A 52 -6.57 -5.59 -21.15
CA ASP A 52 -6.73 -6.82 -20.36
C ASP A 52 -5.88 -7.97 -20.92
N ASP A 53 -5.84 -8.13 -22.24
CA ASP A 53 -5.02 -9.19 -22.87
C ASP A 53 -3.52 -8.84 -22.81
N ALA A 54 -3.18 -7.56 -22.90
CA ALA A 54 -1.82 -7.09 -22.67
C ALA A 54 -1.37 -7.38 -21.24
N LEU A 55 -2.26 -7.19 -20.25
CA LEU A 55 -2.00 -7.51 -18.85
C LEU A 55 -1.80 -9.02 -18.64
N LYS A 56 -2.67 -9.87 -19.21
CA LYS A 56 -2.52 -11.34 -19.13
C LYS A 56 -1.16 -11.77 -19.65
N ASP A 57 -0.76 -11.29 -20.83
CA ASP A 57 0.53 -11.62 -21.42
C ASP A 57 1.70 -11.11 -20.59
N ALA A 58 1.61 -9.90 -20.02
CA ALA A 58 2.65 -9.36 -19.15
C ALA A 58 2.81 -10.20 -17.87
N ILE A 59 1.70 -10.63 -17.27
CA ILE A 59 1.68 -11.55 -16.11
C ILE A 59 2.34 -12.88 -16.47
N THR A 60 1.99 -13.47 -17.62
CA THR A 60 2.63 -14.70 -18.08
C THR A 60 4.12 -14.51 -18.31
N ALA A 61 4.54 -13.38 -18.90
CA ALA A 61 5.95 -13.09 -19.14
C ALA A 61 6.76 -13.02 -17.83
N VAL A 62 6.24 -12.34 -16.79
CA VAL A 62 6.93 -12.26 -15.48
C VAL A 62 6.84 -13.56 -14.68
N ALA A 63 5.83 -14.40 -14.93
CA ALA A 63 5.77 -15.73 -14.34
C ALA A 63 6.85 -16.66 -14.93
N LEU A 64 7.13 -16.52 -16.23
CA LEU A 64 8.16 -17.29 -16.94
C LEU A 64 9.58 -16.79 -16.63
N ASP A 65 9.77 -15.48 -16.46
CA ASP A 65 11.02 -14.89 -15.96
C ASP A 65 10.73 -13.80 -14.91
N PRO A 66 10.80 -14.16 -13.61
CA PRO A 66 10.52 -13.24 -12.51
C PRO A 66 11.52 -12.09 -12.34
N GLN A 67 12.64 -12.09 -13.07
CA GLN A 67 13.63 -11.01 -13.05
C GLN A 67 13.58 -10.16 -14.32
N TRP A 68 12.62 -10.39 -15.21
CA TRP A 68 12.52 -9.65 -16.45
C TRP A 68 11.88 -8.28 -16.28
N ALA A 69 12.73 -7.26 -16.12
CA ALA A 69 12.30 -5.88 -15.92
C ALA A 69 11.30 -5.36 -16.97
N LYS A 70 11.48 -5.73 -18.25
CA LYS A 70 10.55 -5.32 -19.32
C LYS A 70 9.15 -5.92 -19.14
N GLY A 71 9.03 -7.14 -18.63
CA GLY A 71 7.74 -7.77 -18.33
C GLY A 71 6.94 -6.97 -17.31
N TYR A 72 7.58 -6.60 -16.19
CA TYR A 72 6.97 -5.74 -15.19
C TYR A 72 6.63 -4.34 -15.70
N PHE A 73 7.47 -3.76 -16.58
CA PHE A 73 7.16 -2.49 -17.21
C PHE A 73 5.92 -2.57 -18.12
N ARG A 74 5.75 -3.67 -18.88
CA ARG A 74 4.54 -3.91 -19.68
C ARG A 74 3.32 -4.13 -18.79
N GLN A 75 3.47 -4.86 -17.70
CA GLN A 75 2.42 -5.04 -16.69
C GLN A 75 1.97 -3.69 -16.10
N GLY A 76 2.93 -2.83 -15.73
CA GLY A 76 2.66 -1.48 -15.23
C GLY A 76 1.89 -0.62 -16.24
N ASN A 77 2.29 -0.62 -17.52
CA ASN A 77 1.57 0.13 -18.56
C ASN A 77 0.12 -0.36 -18.71
N ALA A 78 -0.09 -1.68 -18.77
CA ALA A 78 -1.43 -2.25 -18.91
C ALA A 78 -2.32 -1.92 -17.70
N LEU A 79 -1.78 -2.02 -16.48
CA LEU A 79 -2.50 -1.66 -15.24
C LEU A 79 -2.81 -0.17 -15.16
N GLU A 80 -1.90 0.69 -15.61
CA GLU A 80 -2.11 2.15 -15.69
C GLU A 80 -3.27 2.46 -16.65
N ALA A 81 -3.30 1.85 -17.84
CA ALA A 81 -4.38 2.02 -18.82
C ALA A 81 -5.73 1.45 -18.33
N LEU A 82 -5.72 0.40 -17.50
CA LEU A 82 -6.91 -0.18 -16.86
C LEU A 82 -7.38 0.60 -15.61
N GLY A 83 -6.76 1.73 -15.28
CA GLY A 83 -7.15 2.53 -14.12
C GLY A 83 -6.83 1.87 -12.77
N ARG A 84 -5.78 1.03 -12.71
CA ARG A 84 -5.32 0.33 -11.49
C ARG A 84 -3.98 0.88 -11.00
N PRO A 85 -3.92 2.16 -10.54
CA PRO A 85 -2.67 2.88 -10.35
C PRO A 85 -1.78 2.29 -9.25
N ARG A 86 -2.34 1.76 -8.16
CA ARG A 86 -1.55 1.14 -7.07
C ARG A 86 -0.88 -0.17 -7.53
N GLN A 87 -1.57 -0.98 -8.33
CA GLN A 87 -0.99 -2.18 -8.91
C GLN A 87 0.08 -1.82 -9.95
N ALA A 88 -0.18 -0.80 -10.78
CA ALA A 88 0.78 -0.28 -11.75
C ALA A 88 2.07 0.24 -11.07
N GLN A 89 1.94 0.99 -9.96
CA GLN A 89 3.07 1.45 -9.16
C GLN A 89 3.96 0.28 -8.73
N LYS A 90 3.38 -0.77 -8.13
CA LYS A 90 4.12 -1.97 -7.69
C LYS A 90 4.83 -2.66 -8.86
N ALA A 91 4.17 -2.77 -10.02
CA ALA A 91 4.78 -3.34 -11.21
C ALA A 91 5.98 -2.47 -11.69
N TYR A 92 5.86 -1.15 -11.71
CA TYR A 92 6.99 -0.29 -12.06
C TYR A 92 8.12 -0.33 -11.03
N GLU A 93 7.83 -0.43 -9.74
CA GLU A 93 8.85 -0.62 -8.70
C GLU A 93 9.65 -1.91 -8.91
N LEU A 94 8.98 -3.01 -9.28
CA LEU A 94 9.64 -4.26 -9.67
C LEU A 94 10.45 -4.10 -10.96
N ALA A 95 9.92 -3.38 -11.95
CA ALA A 95 10.68 -3.06 -13.17
C ALA A 95 11.96 -2.26 -12.87
N ALA A 96 11.91 -1.31 -11.92
CA ALA A 96 13.08 -0.53 -11.49
C ALA A 96 14.07 -1.38 -10.68
N LYS A 97 13.59 -2.33 -9.89
CA LYS A 97 14.42 -3.26 -9.12
C LYS A 97 15.27 -4.16 -10.02
N TYR A 98 14.68 -4.69 -11.10
CA TYR A 98 15.35 -5.64 -11.98
C TYR A 98 16.00 -5.00 -13.23
N GLY A 99 15.75 -3.72 -13.50
CA GLY A 99 16.16 -3.05 -14.74
C GLY A 99 17.26 -2.00 -14.56
N ASN A 100 18.00 -1.74 -15.63
CA ASN A 100 19.02 -0.67 -15.67
C ASN A 100 18.46 0.70 -16.09
N ASN A 101 17.26 0.76 -16.68
CA ASN A 101 16.63 2.01 -17.12
C ASN A 101 15.87 2.70 -15.98
N LYS A 102 16.59 3.10 -14.92
CA LYS A 102 15.98 3.63 -13.70
C LYS A 102 15.23 4.95 -13.93
N ARG A 103 15.76 5.85 -14.77
CA ARG A 103 15.18 7.20 -14.94
C ARG A 103 13.75 7.18 -15.50
N GLN A 104 13.52 6.46 -16.60
CA GLN A 104 12.19 6.39 -17.22
C GLN A 104 11.18 5.71 -16.30
N VAL A 105 11.60 4.64 -15.62
CA VAL A 105 10.72 3.90 -14.71
C VAL A 105 10.39 4.75 -13.47
N LEU A 106 11.34 5.50 -12.91
CA LEU A 106 11.09 6.41 -11.79
C LEU A 106 10.11 7.53 -12.13
N GLN A 107 10.14 8.06 -13.37
CA GLN A 107 9.14 9.03 -13.83
C GLN A 107 7.74 8.41 -13.83
N LYS A 108 7.61 7.17 -14.34
CA LYS A 108 6.35 6.42 -14.31
C LYS A 108 5.87 6.14 -12.88
N ILE A 109 6.74 5.71 -11.98
CA ILE A 109 6.43 5.50 -10.55
C ILE A 109 5.90 6.79 -9.92
N THR A 110 6.59 7.91 -10.14
CA THR A 110 6.20 9.20 -9.56
C THR A 110 4.84 9.68 -10.07
N ALA A 111 4.61 9.57 -11.38
CA ALA A 111 3.35 9.97 -12.01
C ALA A 111 2.18 9.11 -11.50
N VAL A 112 2.35 7.77 -11.51
CA VAL A 112 1.27 6.86 -11.09
C VAL A 112 1.03 6.90 -9.59
N LYS A 113 2.07 7.14 -8.77
CA LYS A 113 1.94 7.32 -7.33
C LYS A 113 1.03 8.50 -7.00
N LYS A 114 1.21 9.65 -7.68
CA LYS A 114 0.34 10.82 -7.48
C LYS A 114 -1.13 10.49 -7.76
N ILE A 115 -1.39 9.71 -8.81
CA ILE A 115 -2.75 9.25 -9.16
C ILE A 115 -3.27 8.29 -8.10
N ALA A 116 -2.47 7.29 -7.71
CA ALA A 116 -2.84 6.30 -6.71
C ALA A 116 -3.16 6.94 -5.35
N ASP A 117 -2.33 7.90 -4.91
CA ASP A 117 -2.54 8.61 -3.65
C ASP A 117 -3.82 9.47 -3.68
N LYS A 118 -4.14 10.07 -4.83
CA LYS A 118 -5.41 10.77 -5.02
C LYS A 118 -6.60 9.81 -4.93
N VAL A 119 -6.52 8.67 -5.64
CA VAL A 119 -7.57 7.64 -5.63
C VAL A 119 -7.81 7.11 -4.21
N ASP A 120 -6.75 6.83 -3.44
CA ASP A 120 -6.89 6.34 -2.07
C ASP A 120 -7.52 7.37 -1.12
N ARG A 121 -7.25 8.67 -1.32
CA ARG A 121 -7.90 9.75 -0.54
C ARG A 121 -9.38 9.91 -0.87
N GLU A 122 -9.78 9.64 -2.11
CA GLU A 122 -11.16 9.74 -2.58
C GLU A 122 -11.94 8.42 -2.39
N LYS A 123 -11.25 7.31 -2.08
CA LYS A 123 -11.86 5.99 -1.90
C LYS A 123 -12.84 5.98 -0.73
N THR A 124 -14.10 5.69 -1.01
CA THR A 124 -15.08 5.34 0.01
C THR A 124 -14.70 4.01 0.66
N ILE A 125 -14.54 4.01 1.98
CA ILE A 125 -14.17 2.84 2.77
C ILE A 125 -15.42 2.23 3.38
N ARG A 126 -15.57 0.92 3.22
CA ARG A 126 -16.73 0.12 3.66
C ARG A 126 -16.33 -1.01 4.60
N THR A 127 -15.09 -1.50 4.49
CA THR A 127 -14.61 -2.61 5.29
C THR A 127 -13.28 -2.31 5.99
N ARG A 128 -12.99 -3.10 7.03
CA ARG A 128 -11.72 -3.04 7.76
C ARG A 128 -10.54 -3.34 6.85
N GLU A 129 -10.69 -4.27 5.92
CA GLU A 129 -9.66 -4.66 4.95
C GLU A 129 -9.36 -3.51 3.98
N GLU A 130 -10.39 -2.80 3.51
CA GLU A 130 -10.22 -1.61 2.69
C GLU A 130 -9.49 -0.49 3.45
N TRP A 131 -9.83 -0.28 4.74
CA TRP A 131 -9.11 0.66 5.59
C TRP A 131 -7.63 0.30 5.72
N LYS A 132 -7.32 -0.97 6.05
CA LYS A 132 -5.95 -1.45 6.19
C LYS A 132 -5.15 -1.24 4.91
N GLU A 133 -5.75 -1.54 3.77
CA GLU A 133 -5.13 -1.30 2.47
C GLU A 133 -4.79 0.19 2.28
N VAL A 134 -5.78 1.07 2.44
CA VAL A 134 -5.61 2.54 2.32
C VAL A 134 -4.53 3.04 3.27
N TYR A 135 -4.62 2.72 4.55
CA TYR A 135 -3.68 3.19 5.56
C TYR A 135 -2.26 2.70 5.29
N SER A 136 -2.09 1.44 4.85
CA SER A 136 -0.77 0.90 4.47
C SER A 136 -0.15 1.60 3.26
N ASN A 137 -0.98 2.17 2.38
CA ASN A 137 -0.52 2.88 1.19
C ASN A 137 -0.15 4.34 1.46
N ILE A 138 -0.58 4.92 2.59
CA ILE A 138 -0.24 6.30 2.96
C ILE A 138 1.28 6.37 3.12
N SER A 139 1.99 7.03 2.21
CA SER A 139 3.45 7.15 2.33
C SER A 139 3.92 8.26 3.28
N ASP A 140 3.04 9.23 3.55
CA ASP A 140 3.32 10.37 4.43
C ASP A 140 3.20 9.96 5.90
N THR A 141 4.35 9.88 6.58
CA THR A 141 4.45 9.57 8.01
C THR A 141 3.65 10.56 8.87
N LYS A 142 3.65 11.86 8.54
CA LYS A 142 2.90 12.87 9.32
C LYS A 142 1.40 12.59 9.23
N MET A 143 0.90 12.20 8.06
CA MET A 143 -0.50 11.80 7.89
C MET A 143 -0.83 10.54 8.70
N ARG A 144 0.01 9.49 8.65
CA ARG A 144 -0.24 8.24 9.39
C ARG A 144 -0.32 8.47 10.89
N LEU A 145 0.67 9.14 11.46
CA LEU A 145 0.71 9.47 12.90
C LEU A 145 -0.42 10.43 13.28
N GLY A 146 -0.67 11.45 12.46
CA GLY A 146 -1.74 12.42 12.68
C GLY A 146 -3.13 11.80 12.69
N LEU A 147 -3.42 10.81 11.83
CA LEU A 147 -4.69 10.10 11.84
C LEU A 147 -4.96 9.44 13.20
N LEU A 148 -3.95 8.83 13.81
CA LEU A 148 -4.09 8.16 15.10
C LEU A 148 -4.44 9.16 16.20
N VAL A 149 -3.74 10.29 16.24
CA VAL A 149 -3.98 11.37 17.21
C VAL A 149 -5.33 12.06 16.99
N LEU A 150 -5.69 12.35 15.72
CA LEU A 150 -6.94 13.01 15.40
C LEU A 150 -8.15 12.12 15.69
N PHE A 151 -8.09 10.81 15.39
CA PHE A 151 -9.15 9.87 15.76
C PHE A 151 -9.24 9.66 17.27
N TRP A 152 -8.11 9.63 17.98
CA TRP A 152 -8.10 9.65 19.43
C TRP A 152 -8.81 10.88 19.99
N ASN A 153 -8.45 12.09 19.54
CA ASN A 153 -9.03 13.33 20.04
C ASN A 153 -10.51 13.47 19.68
N LYS A 154 -10.94 12.94 18.54
CA LYS A 154 -12.35 12.92 18.14
C LYS A 154 -13.18 11.91 18.94
N SER A 155 -12.55 10.93 19.57
CA SER A 155 -13.23 9.91 20.37
C SER A 155 -13.70 10.43 21.71
N THR A 156 -14.77 9.82 22.21
CA THR A 156 -15.18 9.96 23.61
C THR A 156 -14.12 9.37 24.56
N LYS A 157 -14.16 9.77 25.82
CA LYS A 157 -13.32 9.21 26.88
C LYS A 157 -13.41 7.67 26.98
N HIS A 158 -14.61 7.11 26.84
CA HIS A 158 -14.82 5.66 26.86
C HIS A 158 -14.19 4.94 25.66
N GLU A 159 -14.28 5.54 24.47
CA GLU A 159 -13.62 5.01 23.27
C GLU A 159 -12.10 5.05 23.39
N ARG A 160 -11.54 6.18 23.83
CA ARG A 160 -10.10 6.32 24.10
C ARG A 160 -9.63 5.27 25.11
N PHE A 161 -10.41 5.02 26.16
CA PHE A 161 -10.11 3.98 27.14
C PHE A 161 -10.06 2.59 26.49
N ALA A 162 -11.02 2.24 25.64
CA ALA A 162 -11.00 0.97 24.92
C ALA A 162 -9.77 0.86 24.00
N PHE A 163 -9.38 1.93 23.32
CA PHE A 163 -8.17 1.95 22.48
C PHE A 163 -6.94 1.72 23.34
N PHE A 164 -6.81 2.47 24.42
CA PHE A 164 -5.73 2.37 25.39
C PHE A 164 -5.57 0.95 25.92
N MET A 165 -6.67 0.33 26.33
CA MET A 165 -6.69 -1.04 26.81
C MET A 165 -6.19 -2.03 25.75
N ARG A 166 -6.60 -1.87 24.49
CA ARG A 166 -6.06 -2.67 23.38
C ARG A 166 -4.55 -2.46 23.18
N PHE A 167 -4.06 -1.23 23.28
CA PHE A 167 -2.64 -0.95 23.20
C PHE A 167 -1.85 -1.64 24.33
N LEU A 168 -2.36 -1.60 25.56
CA LEU A 168 -1.73 -2.28 26.69
C LEU A 168 -1.63 -3.80 26.46
N GLU A 169 -2.69 -4.42 25.95
CA GLU A 169 -2.69 -5.86 25.60
C GLU A 169 -1.58 -6.21 24.59
N ILE A 170 -1.34 -5.34 23.60
CA ILE A 170 -0.26 -5.52 22.63
C ILE A 170 1.10 -5.43 23.31
N LEU A 171 1.33 -4.37 24.10
CA LEU A 171 2.61 -4.12 24.76
C LEU A 171 2.96 -5.19 25.81
N ALA A 172 1.95 -5.78 26.46
CA ALA A 172 2.12 -6.82 27.47
C ALA A 172 2.33 -8.23 26.89
N GLY A 173 2.26 -8.43 25.56
CA GLY A 173 2.63 -9.70 24.92
C GLY A 173 1.87 -10.93 25.40
N GLN A 174 0.54 -10.95 25.25
CA GLN A 174 -0.40 -11.99 25.73
C GLN A 174 -0.53 -12.13 27.26
N SER A 175 0.29 -11.45 28.07
CA SER A 175 0.06 -11.35 29.50
C SER A 175 -0.96 -10.25 29.82
N LYS A 176 -1.77 -10.41 30.88
CA LYS A 176 -2.62 -9.31 31.35
C LYS A 176 -1.70 -8.20 31.87
N PRO A 177 -1.80 -6.96 31.35
CA PRO A 177 -1.04 -5.84 31.89
C PRO A 177 -1.27 -5.74 33.40
N ASN A 178 -0.18 -5.82 34.17
CA ASN A 178 -0.26 -5.56 35.60
C ASN A 178 -0.86 -4.16 35.77
N ARG A 179 -1.94 -4.04 36.57
CA ARG A 179 -2.60 -2.77 36.95
C ARG A 179 -3.65 -2.20 35.97
N ILE A 180 -4.26 -3.00 35.09
CA ILE A 180 -5.45 -2.59 34.31
C ILE A 180 -6.50 -1.83 35.16
N SER A 181 -6.74 -2.29 36.39
CA SER A 181 -7.75 -1.72 37.30
C SER A 181 -7.45 -0.31 37.81
N LYS A 182 -6.25 0.24 37.57
CA LYS A 182 -5.88 1.60 37.97
C LYS A 182 -6.36 2.66 36.97
N TYR A 183 -6.66 2.28 35.74
CA TYR A 183 -7.02 3.21 34.68
C TYR A 183 -8.54 3.27 34.51
N SER A 184 -9.06 4.46 34.27
CA SER A 184 -10.47 4.69 33.99
C SER A 184 -10.65 5.49 32.71
N ALA A 185 -11.89 5.55 32.22
CA ALA A 185 -12.22 6.42 31.09
C ALA A 185 -11.99 7.90 31.41
N ASP A 186 -12.16 8.33 32.66
CA ASP A 186 -12.02 9.73 33.04
C ASP A 186 -10.61 10.28 32.89
N ASP A 187 -9.62 9.39 32.97
CA ASP A 187 -8.20 9.67 32.77
C ASP A 187 -7.83 9.93 31.30
N MET A 188 -8.69 9.53 30.35
CA MET A 188 -8.38 9.56 28.91
C MET A 188 -8.64 10.94 28.29
N GLN A 189 -7.65 11.81 28.42
CA GLN A 189 -7.65 13.16 27.86
C GLN A 189 -7.29 13.19 26.38
N GLU A 190 -7.37 14.37 25.77
CA GLU A 190 -6.87 14.60 24.41
C GLU A 190 -5.34 14.59 24.40
N ILE A 191 -4.77 14.08 23.30
CA ILE A 191 -3.33 14.15 23.03
C ILE A 191 -3.05 15.52 22.38
N PRO A 192 -2.01 16.25 22.83
CA PRO A 192 -1.60 17.49 22.16
C PRO A 192 -1.32 17.27 20.67
N ALA A 193 -2.07 17.94 19.80
CA ALA A 193 -2.04 17.69 18.35
C ALA A 193 -1.26 18.75 17.54
N VAL A 194 -0.48 19.63 18.19
CA VAL A 194 0.22 20.76 17.55
C VAL A 194 1.13 20.32 16.39
N ALA A 195 1.78 19.16 16.51
CA ALA A 195 2.62 18.59 15.45
C ALA A 195 1.83 18.26 14.16
N TYR A 196 0.51 18.10 14.29
CA TYR A 196 -0.43 17.72 13.24
C TYR A 196 -1.35 18.86 12.81
N ASP A 197 -1.10 20.10 13.27
CA ASP A 197 -1.85 21.27 12.85
C ASP A 197 -1.83 21.44 11.32
N GLY A 198 -2.99 21.84 10.79
CA GLY A 198 -3.22 22.01 9.35
C GLY A 198 -3.34 20.70 8.55
N LEU A 199 -3.25 19.53 9.20
CA LEU A 199 -3.47 18.25 8.54
C LEU A 199 -4.96 18.08 8.18
N SER A 200 -5.25 18.02 6.89
CA SER A 200 -6.61 17.79 6.40
C SER A 200 -6.82 16.29 6.15
N VAL A 201 -7.65 15.66 6.99
CA VAL A 201 -8.03 14.25 6.84
C VAL A 201 -9.09 14.14 5.74
N PRO A 202 -8.91 13.25 4.75
CA PRO A 202 -9.92 12.99 3.73
C PRO A 202 -11.29 12.63 4.33
N GLN A 203 -12.33 13.30 3.83
CA GLN A 203 -13.71 13.11 4.30
C GLN A 203 -14.17 11.63 4.28
N PRO A 204 -13.89 10.82 3.23
CA PRO A 204 -14.31 9.41 3.24
C PRO A 204 -13.73 8.59 4.39
N TRP A 205 -12.53 8.95 4.87
CA TRP A 205 -11.87 8.28 5.99
C TRP A 205 -12.52 8.67 7.32
N MET A 206 -12.88 9.95 7.48
CA MET A 206 -13.63 10.44 8.63
C MET A 206 -15.04 9.81 8.70
N GLU A 207 -15.74 9.76 7.56
CA GLU A 207 -17.07 9.16 7.48
C GLU A 207 -17.06 7.66 7.80
N TYR A 208 -16.03 6.95 7.37
CA TYR A 208 -15.85 5.55 7.72
C TYR A 208 -15.68 5.40 9.23
N TYR A 209 -14.76 6.18 9.82
CA TYR A 209 -14.50 6.17 11.26
C TYR A 209 -15.75 6.48 12.10
N ASP A 210 -16.52 7.50 11.69
CA ASP A 210 -17.73 7.95 12.41
C ASP A 210 -18.86 6.91 12.41
N LYS A 211 -18.88 5.99 11.43
CA LYS A 211 -19.87 4.91 11.34
C LYS A 211 -19.50 3.68 12.18
N LEU A 212 -18.26 3.60 12.65
CA LEU A 212 -17.81 2.44 13.43
C LEU A 212 -18.36 2.48 14.86
N ASP A 213 -18.78 1.32 15.34
CA ASP A 213 -19.03 1.12 16.77
C ASP A 213 -17.71 1.06 17.56
N LEU A 214 -17.82 1.11 18.90
CA LEU A 214 -16.69 1.10 19.83
C LEU A 214 -15.68 -0.02 19.52
N ALA A 215 -16.16 -1.26 19.34
CA ALA A 215 -15.30 -2.41 19.13
C ALA A 215 -14.53 -2.29 17.81
N LYS A 216 -15.21 -1.86 16.73
CA LYS A 216 -14.58 -1.65 15.44
C LYS A 216 -13.60 -0.47 15.43
N LYS A 217 -13.89 0.61 16.16
CA LYS A 217 -12.92 1.72 16.33
C LYS A 217 -11.66 1.24 17.03
N ALA A 218 -11.80 0.42 18.09
CA ALA A 218 -10.66 -0.15 18.79
C ALA A 218 -9.83 -1.07 17.89
N ASP A 219 -10.49 -1.93 17.10
CA ASP A 219 -9.84 -2.79 16.10
C ASP A 219 -9.11 -1.97 15.02
N MET A 220 -9.70 -0.86 14.57
CA MET A 220 -9.09 0.05 13.60
C MET A 220 -7.83 0.72 14.16
N MET A 221 -7.89 1.23 15.39
CA MET A 221 -6.73 1.83 16.07
C MET A 221 -5.61 0.81 16.29
N HIS A 222 -5.98 -0.43 16.68
CA HIS A 222 -5.06 -1.55 16.78
C HIS A 222 -4.37 -1.84 15.43
N ASP A 223 -5.13 -1.92 14.34
CA ASP A 223 -4.56 -2.15 13.01
C ASP A 223 -3.58 -1.05 12.58
N MET A 224 -3.93 0.22 12.81
CA MET A 224 -3.07 1.36 12.48
C MET A 224 -1.72 1.28 13.17
N TYR A 225 -1.68 0.77 14.40
CA TYR A 225 -0.44 0.53 15.14
C TYR A 225 0.34 -0.68 14.61
N MET A 226 -0.36 -1.79 14.36
CA MET A 226 0.29 -3.03 13.92
C MET A 226 0.94 -2.91 12.53
N VAL A 227 0.41 -2.06 11.67
CA VAL A 227 0.99 -1.80 10.34
C VAL A 227 2.00 -0.65 10.33
N ALA A 228 2.14 0.10 11.43
CA ALA A 228 3.11 1.17 11.54
C ALA A 228 4.54 0.61 11.63
N SER A 229 5.51 1.37 11.14
CA SER A 229 6.93 1.02 11.27
C SER A 229 7.38 1.04 12.74
N PRO A 230 8.49 0.37 13.11
CA PRO A 230 8.99 0.41 14.50
C PRO A 230 9.22 1.83 15.04
N ALA A 231 9.69 2.76 14.19
CA ALA A 231 9.89 4.16 14.57
C ALA A 231 8.56 4.89 14.84
N GLU A 232 7.53 4.60 14.05
CA GLU A 232 6.19 5.14 14.26
C GLU A 232 5.53 4.55 15.49
N GLN A 233 5.63 3.23 15.69
CA GLN A 233 5.16 2.58 16.91
C GLN A 233 5.79 3.21 18.16
N THR A 234 7.09 3.45 18.13
CA THR A 234 7.80 4.17 19.21
C THR A 234 7.21 5.57 19.45
N THR A 235 6.91 6.30 18.38
CA THR A 235 6.30 7.64 18.45
C THR A 235 4.89 7.59 19.02
N ILE A 236 4.07 6.65 18.56
CA ILE A 236 2.71 6.43 19.07
C ILE A 236 2.75 6.11 20.57
N VAL A 237 3.63 5.20 20.99
CA VAL A 237 3.81 4.88 22.41
C VAL A 237 4.23 6.13 23.18
N ASN A 238 5.16 6.94 22.65
CA ASN A 238 5.59 8.19 23.29
C ASN A 238 4.45 9.20 23.44
N ASP A 239 3.61 9.39 22.42
CA ASP A 239 2.45 10.28 22.50
C ASP A 239 1.46 9.77 23.57
N MET A 240 1.34 8.44 23.72
CA MET A 240 0.53 7.82 24.76
C MET A 240 1.19 7.83 26.15
N LYS A 241 2.50 8.10 26.29
CA LYS A 241 3.18 8.21 27.60
C LYS A 241 2.55 9.26 28.51
N TYR A 242 1.83 10.22 27.95
CA TYR A 242 1.00 11.17 28.70
C TYR A 242 0.00 10.48 29.66
N PHE A 243 -0.44 9.25 29.33
CA PHE A 243 -1.33 8.41 30.16
C PHE A 243 -0.59 7.24 30.83
N VAL A 244 0.70 7.07 30.56
CA VAL A 244 1.47 5.87 30.88
C VAL A 244 2.77 6.25 31.57
N HIS A 245 2.68 6.75 32.80
CA HIS A 245 3.86 6.95 33.63
C HIS A 245 4.48 5.61 34.11
N GLU A 246 3.72 4.50 34.17
CA GLU A 246 4.16 3.26 34.82
C GLU A 246 4.65 2.12 33.90
N LEU A 247 4.38 2.11 32.57
CA LEU A 247 4.87 1.02 31.69
C LEU A 247 6.34 1.17 31.27
N CYS A 248 6.89 2.37 31.36
CA CYS A 248 8.30 2.64 31.06
C CYS A 248 9.13 2.84 32.33
N GLY A 249 8.65 2.35 33.48
CA GLY A 249 9.43 2.30 34.71
C GLY A 249 10.69 1.48 34.47
N ASN A 250 11.82 2.16 34.42
CA ASN A 250 13.16 1.60 34.35
C ASN A 250 13.30 0.44 35.34
N HIS A 251 13.70 -0.74 34.87
CA HIS A 251 14.67 -1.53 35.61
C HIS A 251 15.98 -0.73 35.56
N ASN A 252 16.18 0.12 36.56
CA ASN A 252 17.43 0.77 36.99
C ASN A 252 17.10 2.18 37.48
N GLU A 253 16.83 2.28 38.77
CA GLU A 253 17.47 3.22 39.70
C GLU A 253 16.74 3.14 41.04
N GLN A 254 17.52 3.12 42.11
CA GLN A 254 17.15 2.97 43.53
C GLN A 254 17.01 1.52 44.02
N ASP A 255 18.16 0.89 44.26
CA ASP A 255 18.37 0.24 45.55
C ASP A 255 19.54 0.98 46.23
N ASP A 256 19.25 1.49 47.43
CA ASP A 256 20.20 2.01 48.41
C ASP A 256 21.14 0.92 48.93
#